data_AF-A0A7W7G7V6-F1
#
_entry.id   AF-A0A7W7G7V6-F1
#
_cell.length_a   1.000
_cell.length_b   1.000
_cell.length_c   1.000
_cell.angle_alpha   90.00
_cell.angle_beta   90.00
_cell.angle_gamma   90.00
#
_symmetry.space_group_name_H-M   'P 1'
#
loop_
_entity.id
_entity.type
_entity.pdbx_description
1 polymer ?
#
loop_
_entity_poly.entity_id
_entity_poly.type
_entity_poly.pdbx_seq_one_letter_code
_entity_poly.pdbx_strand_id
1 'polypeptide(L)'
;MPVTEAAELVDHVPYVPGAAETPPSWAGFFDGYDDAEAASGQRLAEALVARFAKVPGTTARGARLHTHEVLVTHAHPIAWLVRHALDAPPSRWLGLNSANTALTVIEYRDGLSPTIVMFNDMSHLPPDLRWTGFPEGIRP
;
A
#
# COMPACT_ATOMS: atom_id res chain seq x y z
N MET A 1 -23.00 -2.45 -0.62
CA MET A 1 -21.85 -2.45 -1.56
C MET A 1 -21.43 -3.90 -1.74
N PRO A 2 -21.27 -4.41 -2.97
CA PRO A 2 -20.76 -5.77 -3.15
C PRO A 2 -19.32 -5.84 -2.63
N VAL A 3 -19.03 -6.85 -1.83
CA VAL A 3 -17.68 -7.21 -1.39
C VAL A 3 -17.15 -8.24 -2.37
N THR A 4 -15.94 -8.03 -2.88
CA THR A 4 -15.30 -8.94 -3.82
C THR A 4 -13.87 -9.17 -3.39
N GLU A 5 -13.42 -10.42 -3.42
CA GLU A 5 -12.04 -10.78 -3.17
C GLU A 5 -11.11 -10.29 -4.30
N ALA A 6 -9.86 -9.99 -3.96
CA ALA A 6 -8.84 -9.56 -4.89
C ALA A 6 -7.48 -10.10 -4.40
N ALA A 7 -6.80 -10.89 -5.24
CA ALA A 7 -5.58 -11.59 -4.86
C ALA A 7 -4.43 -10.60 -4.54
N GLU A 8 -4.38 -9.49 -5.27
CA GLU A 8 -3.43 -8.40 -5.10
C GLU A 8 -3.58 -7.64 -3.77
N LEU A 9 -4.65 -7.87 -3.00
CA LEU A 9 -4.83 -7.32 -1.65
C LEU A 9 -4.30 -8.22 -0.54
N VAL A 10 -3.90 -9.46 -0.85
CA VAL A 10 -3.28 -10.38 0.11
C VAL A 10 -1.86 -9.90 0.42
N ASP A 11 -1.35 -10.20 1.62
CA ASP A 11 0.00 -9.82 2.02
C ASP A 11 1.03 -10.40 1.07
N HIS A 12 1.94 -9.55 0.61
CA HIS A 12 3.05 -9.91 -0.26
C HIS A 12 4.17 -8.87 -0.13
N VAL A 13 5.40 -9.31 -0.33
CA VAL A 13 6.55 -8.41 -0.49
C VAL A 13 6.51 -7.82 -1.90
N PRO A 14 6.34 -6.50 -2.06
CA PRO A 14 6.10 -5.91 -3.37
C PRO A 14 7.37 -5.73 -4.21
N TYR A 15 8.53 -5.68 -3.56
CA TYR A 15 9.83 -5.51 -4.20
C TYR A 15 10.95 -5.91 -3.25
N VAL A 16 11.84 -6.80 -3.70
CA VAL A 16 13.08 -7.16 -2.98
C VAL A 16 14.21 -6.29 -3.54
N PRO A 17 14.79 -5.35 -2.76
CA PRO A 17 15.86 -4.49 -3.23
C PRO A 17 17.19 -5.22 -3.40
N GLY A 18 18.04 -4.70 -4.28
CA GLY A 18 19.44 -5.13 -4.34
C GLY A 18 20.21 -4.74 -3.06
N ALA A 19 21.39 -5.36 -2.85
CA ALA A 19 22.20 -5.14 -1.65
C ALA A 19 22.57 -3.66 -1.42
N ALA A 20 22.78 -2.87 -2.48
CA ALA A 20 23.12 -1.45 -2.39
C ALA A 20 21.94 -0.56 -1.95
N GLU A 21 20.70 -1.02 -2.16
CA GLU A 21 19.47 -0.30 -1.82
C GLU A 21 18.88 -0.76 -0.49
N THR A 22 19.35 -1.89 0.03
CA THR A 22 18.82 -2.52 1.25
C THR A 22 19.46 -1.90 2.49
N PRO A 23 18.68 -1.23 3.36
CA PRO A 23 19.21 -0.72 4.62
C PRO A 23 19.70 -1.88 5.50
N PRO A 24 20.77 -1.72 6.31
CA PRO A 24 21.32 -2.80 7.13
C PRO A 24 20.31 -3.48 8.06
N SER A 25 19.33 -2.73 8.59
CA SER A 25 18.27 -3.27 9.45
C SER A 25 17.31 -4.23 8.74
N TRP A 26 17.27 -4.18 7.41
CA TRP A 26 16.42 -5.02 6.56
C TRP A 26 17.16 -6.21 5.94
N ALA A 27 18.49 -6.29 6.11
CA ALA A 27 19.30 -7.30 5.44
C ALA A 27 18.79 -8.73 5.69
N GLY A 28 18.48 -9.08 6.94
CA GLY A 28 17.99 -10.40 7.29
C GLY A 28 16.51 -10.67 6.95
N PHE A 29 15.73 -9.64 6.61
CA PHE A 29 14.30 -9.83 6.30
C PHE A 29 14.10 -10.57 4.98
N PHE A 30 15.00 -10.37 4.02
CA PHE A 30 14.93 -11.00 2.69
C PHE A 30 15.72 -12.32 2.62
N ASP A 31 16.28 -12.78 3.74
CA ASP A 31 16.97 -14.06 3.79
C ASP A 31 16.01 -15.19 3.43
N GLY A 32 16.31 -15.92 2.35
CA GLY A 32 15.50 -17.04 1.87
C GLY A 32 14.48 -16.69 0.79
N TYR A 33 14.31 -15.42 0.41
CA TYR A 33 13.54 -15.05 -0.78
C TYR A 33 14.27 -15.50 -2.04
N ASP A 34 13.64 -16.35 -2.83
CA ASP A 34 14.15 -16.68 -4.16
C ASP A 34 13.62 -15.73 -5.26
N ASP A 35 14.21 -15.81 -6.44
CA ASP A 35 13.83 -14.98 -7.59
C ASP A 35 12.37 -15.18 -8.01
N ALA A 36 11.82 -16.39 -7.82
CA ALA A 36 10.45 -16.71 -8.20
C ALA A 36 9.43 -16.09 -7.24
N GLU A 37 9.70 -16.15 -5.93
CA GLU A 37 8.94 -15.51 -4.87
C GLU A 37 8.97 -13.99 -5.02
N ALA A 38 10.15 -13.41 -5.24
CA ALA A 38 10.32 -11.99 -5.49
C ALA A 38 9.53 -11.53 -6.72
N ALA A 39 9.64 -12.26 -7.83
CA ALA A 39 8.88 -11.98 -9.04
C ALA A 39 7.37 -12.15 -8.84
N SER A 40 6.93 -13.10 -8.02
CA SER A 40 5.52 -13.29 -7.71
C SER A 40 4.94 -12.13 -6.91
N GLY A 41 5.64 -11.70 -5.86
CA GLY A 41 5.27 -10.53 -5.08
C GLY A 41 5.22 -9.26 -5.93
N GLN A 42 6.22 -9.05 -6.80
CA GLN A 42 6.24 -7.92 -7.71
C GLN A 42 5.03 -7.92 -8.68
N ARG A 43 4.66 -9.07 -9.24
CA ARG A 43 3.47 -9.17 -10.12
C ARG A 43 2.18 -8.79 -9.41
N LEU A 44 2.01 -9.21 -8.14
CA LEU A 44 0.85 -8.82 -7.34
C LEU A 44 0.84 -7.31 -7.06
N ALA A 45 2.00 -6.73 -6.77
CA ALA A 45 2.16 -5.31 -6.51
C ALA A 45 1.87 -4.44 -7.76
N GLU A 46 2.27 -4.91 -8.94
CA GLU A 46 1.93 -4.29 -10.22
C GLU A 46 0.42 -4.39 -10.52
N ALA A 47 -0.19 -5.55 -10.25
CA ALA A 47 -1.63 -5.74 -10.40
C ALA A 47 -2.45 -4.83 -9.45
N LEU A 48 -1.99 -4.66 -8.20
CA LEU A 48 -2.56 -3.75 -7.21
C LEU A 48 -2.64 -2.32 -7.75
N VAL A 49 -1.51 -1.81 -8.23
CA VAL A 49 -1.42 -0.46 -8.82
C VAL A 49 -2.31 -0.35 -10.06
N ALA A 50 -2.19 -1.30 -11.00
CA ALA A 50 -2.93 -1.25 -12.27
C ALA A 50 -4.44 -1.25 -12.07
N ARG A 51 -4.93 -1.90 -11.01
CA ARG A 51 -6.35 -1.96 -10.69
C ARG A 51 -6.84 -0.74 -9.93
N PHE A 52 -6.14 -0.33 -8.86
CA PHE A 52 -6.69 0.61 -7.89
C PHE A 52 -6.05 1.99 -7.89
N ALA A 53 -4.84 2.14 -8.45
CA ALA A 53 -4.11 3.40 -8.43
C ALA A 53 -4.33 4.22 -9.73
N LYS A 54 -5.58 4.42 -10.12
CA LYS A 54 -5.94 5.13 -11.36
C LYS A 54 -7.20 5.96 -11.21
N VAL A 55 -7.32 6.98 -12.06
CA VAL A 55 -8.56 7.73 -12.23
C VAL A 55 -9.63 6.76 -12.79
N PRO A 56 -10.85 6.74 -12.24
CA PRO A 56 -11.92 5.88 -12.75
C PRO A 56 -12.19 6.15 -14.23
N GLY A 57 -12.22 5.09 -15.04
CA GLY A 57 -12.52 5.21 -16.46
C GLY A 57 -13.95 5.66 -16.73
N THR A 58 -14.19 6.21 -17.93
CA THR A 58 -15.53 6.45 -18.44
C THR A 58 -16.24 5.11 -18.68
N THR A 59 -17.42 4.93 -18.08
CA THR A 59 -18.24 3.74 -18.32
C THR A 59 -19.09 3.94 -19.58
N ALA A 60 -19.66 2.85 -20.13
CA ALA A 60 -20.64 2.93 -21.21
C ALA A 60 -21.89 3.78 -20.86
N ARG A 61 -22.11 4.09 -19.57
CA ARG A 61 -23.17 4.99 -19.06
C ARG A 61 -22.68 6.41 -18.75
N GLY A 62 -21.47 6.78 -19.19
CA GLY A 62 -20.84 8.08 -18.96
C GLY A 62 -19.74 8.04 -17.90
N ALA A 63 -19.15 9.22 -17.64
CA ALA A 63 -18.13 9.40 -16.62
C ALA A 63 -18.69 9.09 -15.23
N ARG A 64 -18.02 8.21 -14.47
CA ARG A 64 -18.34 8.03 -13.06
C ARG A 64 -17.73 9.22 -12.33
N LEU A 65 -18.55 10.22 -12.01
CA LEU A 65 -18.08 11.53 -11.52
C LEU A 65 -17.17 11.39 -10.30
N HIS A 66 -17.50 10.48 -9.36
CA HIS A 66 -16.67 10.15 -8.20
C HIS A 66 -16.88 8.68 -7.78
N THR A 67 -15.80 7.98 -7.43
CA THR A 67 -15.85 6.64 -6.84
C THR A 67 -15.10 6.60 -5.53
N HIS A 68 -15.66 5.90 -4.55
CA HIS A 68 -14.97 5.57 -3.32
C HIS A 68 -14.80 4.05 -3.28
N GLU A 69 -13.56 3.60 -3.25
CA GLU A 69 -13.20 2.18 -3.14
C GLU A 69 -12.47 1.98 -1.82
N VAL A 70 -12.90 0.98 -1.05
CA VAL A 70 -12.29 0.63 0.23
C VAL A 70 -11.52 -0.66 0.03
N LEU A 71 -10.22 -0.61 0.25
CA LEU A 71 -9.33 -1.77 0.19
C LEU A 71 -8.99 -2.19 1.62
N VAL A 72 -9.28 -3.45 1.96
CA VAL A 72 -8.85 -4.07 3.22
C VAL A 72 -7.65 -4.95 2.89
N THR A 73 -6.48 -4.60 3.40
CA THR A 73 -5.20 -5.22 3.02
C THR A 73 -4.16 -5.06 4.15
N HIS A 74 -2.89 -5.29 3.85
CA HIS A 74 -1.77 -5.37 4.78
C HIS A 74 -0.79 -4.21 4.61
N ALA A 75 0.17 -4.09 5.53
CA ALA A 75 1.10 -2.97 5.58
C ALA A 75 1.95 -2.83 4.29
N HIS A 76 2.43 -3.93 3.69
CA HIS A 76 3.27 -3.86 2.49
C HIS A 76 2.51 -3.40 1.23
N PRO A 77 1.30 -3.93 0.91
CA PRO A 77 0.47 -3.36 -0.14
C PRO A 77 0.13 -1.87 0.07
N ILE A 78 -0.15 -1.43 1.30
CA ILE A 78 -0.38 -0.01 1.62
C ILE A 78 0.88 0.81 1.34
N ALA A 79 2.02 0.36 1.84
CA ALA A 79 3.31 1.00 1.61
C ALA A 79 3.62 1.13 0.11
N TRP A 80 3.30 0.10 -0.68
CA TRP A 80 3.49 0.12 -2.13
C TRP A 80 2.60 1.16 -2.83
N LEU A 81 1.32 1.23 -2.48
CA LEU A 81 0.39 2.23 -3.02
C LEU A 81 0.83 3.66 -2.69
N VAL A 82 1.24 3.92 -1.45
CA VAL A 82 1.73 5.23 -1.01
C VAL A 82 3.03 5.60 -1.73
N ARG A 83 3.98 4.65 -1.82
CA ARG A 83 5.22 4.82 -2.59
C ARG A 83 4.90 5.16 -4.05
N HIS A 84 3.95 4.49 -4.68
CA HIS A 84 3.56 4.73 -6.08
C HIS A 84 2.91 6.10 -6.23
N ALA A 85 1.98 6.46 -5.34
CA ALA A 85 1.29 7.74 -5.37
C ALA A 85 2.24 8.95 -5.24
N LEU A 86 3.40 8.77 -4.60
CA LEU A 86 4.44 9.78 -4.42
C LEU A 86 5.56 9.72 -5.47
N ASP A 87 5.44 8.86 -6.49
CA ASP A 87 6.48 8.59 -7.49
C ASP A 87 7.86 8.27 -6.86
N ALA A 88 7.84 7.62 -5.68
CA ALA A 88 9.05 7.36 -4.92
C ALA A 88 9.79 6.11 -5.44
N PRO A 89 11.13 6.04 -5.27
CA PRO A 89 11.92 4.86 -5.65
C PRO A 89 11.38 3.56 -5.02
N PRO A 90 11.54 2.39 -5.69
CA PRO A 90 11.02 1.12 -5.21
C PRO A 90 11.36 0.81 -3.75
N SER A 91 12.61 0.94 -3.35
CA SER A 91 13.08 0.67 -1.97
C SER A 91 12.42 1.53 -0.89
N ARG A 92 11.72 2.63 -1.23
CA ARG A 92 11.07 3.51 -0.25
C ARG A 92 9.89 2.87 0.48
N TRP A 93 9.33 1.76 -0.03
CA TRP A 93 8.28 1.04 0.69
C TRP A 93 8.76 0.51 2.06
N LEU A 94 10.05 0.19 2.21
CA LEU A 94 10.67 -0.30 3.46
C LEU A 94 10.56 0.69 4.64
N GLY A 95 10.41 1.98 4.34
CA GLY A 95 10.31 3.03 5.35
C GLY A 95 8.88 3.32 5.81
N LEU A 96 7.88 2.64 5.23
CA LEU A 96 6.47 2.89 5.49
C LEU A 96 5.89 1.72 6.28
N ASN A 97 5.17 2.04 7.35
CA ASN A 97 4.47 1.06 8.16
C ASN A 97 3.06 1.56 8.48
N SER A 98 2.16 0.64 8.82
CA SER A 98 0.75 0.93 9.12
C SER A 98 0.34 0.26 10.43
N ALA A 99 -0.41 0.97 11.25
CA ALA A 99 -1.04 0.38 12.43
C ALA A 99 -2.23 -0.48 11.98
N ASN A 100 -2.63 -1.43 12.83
CA ASN A 100 -3.80 -2.25 12.54
C ASN A 100 -5.05 -1.36 12.48
N THR A 101 -5.87 -1.59 11.46
CA THR A 101 -7.13 -0.84 11.22
C THR A 101 -6.92 0.66 10.98
N ALA A 102 -5.69 1.13 10.76
CA ALA A 102 -5.47 2.52 10.39
C ALA A 102 -5.94 2.81 8.96
N LEU A 103 -6.40 4.04 8.73
CA LEU A 103 -6.88 4.49 7.43
C LEU A 103 -5.79 5.26 6.67
N THR A 104 -5.58 4.87 5.42
CA THR A 104 -4.80 5.62 4.44
C THR A 104 -5.71 5.93 3.26
N VAL A 105 -5.79 7.20 2.87
CA VAL A 105 -6.65 7.65 1.76
C VAL A 105 -5.80 8.34 0.71
N ILE A 106 -5.91 7.83 -0.51
CA ILE A 106 -5.25 8.36 -1.70
C ILE A 106 -6.33 8.79 -2.68
N GLU A 107 -6.19 10.00 -3.21
CA GLU A 107 -7.10 10.56 -4.19
C GLU A 107 -6.43 10.61 -5.56
N TYR A 108 -7.11 10.07 -6.57
CA TYR A 108 -6.69 10.11 -7.97
C TYR A 108 -7.63 11.01 -8.76
N ARG A 109 -7.10 12.13 -9.26
CA ARG A 109 -7.83 13.14 -10.04
C ARG A 109 -7.26 13.24 -11.45
N ASP A 110 -8.12 13.47 -12.43
CA ASP A 110 -7.69 13.65 -13.81
C ASP A 110 -6.80 14.88 -13.96
N GLY A 111 -5.72 14.75 -14.73
CA GLY A 111 -4.73 15.81 -14.97
C GLY A 111 -3.87 16.21 -13.75
N LEU A 112 -3.96 15.51 -12.62
CA LEU A 112 -3.18 15.81 -11.41
C LEU A 112 -2.44 14.57 -10.90
N SER A 113 -1.29 14.78 -10.25
CA SER A 113 -0.61 13.73 -9.50
C SER A 113 -1.50 13.23 -8.34
N PRO A 114 -1.38 11.95 -7.93
CA PRO A 114 -2.11 11.43 -6.80
C PRO A 114 -1.87 12.24 -5.52
N THR A 115 -2.91 12.38 -4.70
CA THR A 115 -2.83 13.12 -3.43
C THR A 115 -3.00 12.16 -2.26
N ILE A 116 -2.04 12.14 -1.32
CA ILE A 116 -2.21 11.48 -0.02
C ILE A 116 -3.03 12.40 0.88
N VAL A 117 -4.30 12.07 1.09
CA VAL A 117 -5.23 12.86 1.91
C VAL A 117 -5.00 12.58 3.40
N MET A 118 -4.82 11.30 3.74
CA MET A 118 -4.43 10.86 5.07
C MET A 118 -3.55 9.62 4.97
N PHE A 119 -2.64 9.48 5.93
CA PHE A 119 -1.79 8.29 6.04
C PHE A 119 -1.82 7.80 7.49
N ASN A 120 -2.13 6.52 7.66
CA ASN A 120 -2.09 5.82 8.95
C ASN A 120 -2.97 6.49 10.04
N ASP A 121 -4.13 7.03 9.66
CA ASP A 121 -5.07 7.68 10.58
C ASP A 121 -5.79 6.66 11.47
N MET A 122 -5.76 6.92 12.78
CA MET A 122 -6.41 6.09 13.80
C MET A 122 -7.41 6.90 14.64
N SER A 123 -7.81 8.09 14.16
CA SER A 123 -8.67 9.00 14.91
C SER A 123 -10.04 8.40 15.22
N HIS A 124 -10.50 7.49 14.36
CA HIS A 124 -11.75 6.73 14.52
C HIS A 124 -11.69 5.64 15.59
N LEU A 125 -10.49 5.25 16.04
CA LEU A 125 -10.31 4.22 17.07
C LEU A 125 -10.28 4.84 18.47
N PRO A 126 -10.79 4.12 19.50
CA PRO A 126 -10.58 4.52 20.89
C PRO A 126 -9.09 4.43 21.24
N PRO A 127 -8.59 5.21 22.22
CA PRO A 127 -7.15 5.35 22.49
C PRO A 127 -6.40 4.03 22.74
N ASP A 128 -7.06 3.05 23.35
CA ASP A 128 -6.52 1.72 23.67
C ASP A 128 -6.32 0.81 22.44
N LEU A 129 -6.99 1.11 21.32
CA LEU A 129 -6.84 0.38 20.06
C LEU A 129 -5.88 1.07 19.07
N ARG A 130 -5.37 2.27 19.40
CA ARG A 130 -4.40 2.98 18.56
C ARG A 130 -3.00 2.40 18.71
N TRP A 131 -2.20 2.51 17.66
CA TRP A 131 -0.79 2.06 17.61
C TRP A 131 -0.60 0.55 17.83
N THR A 132 -1.63 -0.25 17.59
CA THR A 132 -1.49 -1.70 17.51
C THR A 132 -0.82 -2.09 16.18
N GLY A 133 -0.07 -3.19 16.15
CA GLY A 133 0.77 -3.58 15.00
C GLY A 133 2.18 -2.95 15.01
N PHE A 134 2.47 -2.08 15.99
CA PHE A 134 3.81 -1.56 16.25
C PHE A 134 4.43 -2.16 17.52
N PRO A 135 5.78 -2.23 17.64
CA PRO A 135 6.47 -2.59 18.87
C PRO A 135 6.14 -1.65 20.05
N GLU A 136 6.22 -2.17 21.27
CA GLU A 136 6.10 -1.41 22.52
C GLU A 136 7.21 -0.36 22.64
N GLY A 137 6.98 0.84 22.13
CA GLY A 137 7.98 1.92 22.11
C GLY A 137 7.87 2.84 20.91
N ILE A 138 7.14 2.42 19.86
CA ILE A 138 6.81 3.28 18.71
C ILE A 138 5.39 3.82 18.93
N ARG A 139 5.27 4.85 19.75
CA ARG A 139 4.07 5.68 19.92
C ARG A 139 4.53 7.14 20.04
N PRO A 140 3.83 8.13 19.44
CA PRO A 140 4.12 9.55 19.64
C PRO A 140 3.96 9.97 21.10
#